data_AF-A0A2D6S7V8-F1
#
_entry.id   AF-A0A2D6S7V8-F1
#
_cell.length_a   1.000
_cell.length_b   1.000
_cell.length_c   1.000
_cell.angle_alpha   90.00
_cell.angle_beta   90.00
_cell.angle_gamma   90.00
#
_symmetry.space_group_name_H-M   'P 1'
#
loop_
_entity.id
_entity.type
_entity.pdbx_description
1 polymer ?
#
loop_
_entity_poly.entity_id
_entity_poly.type
_entity_poly.pdbx_seq_one_letter_code
_entity_poly.pdbx_strand_id
1 'polypeptide(L)' 'MKSISCILLIRFLSLPAYAEEPQEQQVERLIRELQDADSNVLSIAAGALGNIGEGAVDAVPTLIQAL' A
#
# COMPACT_ATOMS: atom_id res chain seq x y z
N MET A 1 -2.71 18.38 -6.21
CA MET A 1 -2.71 17.28 -5.24
C MET A 1 -2.19 16.01 -5.93
N LYS A 2 -0.90 15.95 -6.23
CA LYS A 2 -0.23 14.82 -6.93
C LYS A 2 1.06 14.40 -6.21
N SER A 3 1.30 14.98 -5.03
CA SER A 3 2.56 14.84 -4.29
C SER A 3 2.52 13.68 -3.29
N ILE A 4 1.34 13.39 -2.70
CA ILE A 4 1.22 12.37 -1.64
C ILE A 4 1.38 10.95 -2.21
N SER A 5 0.72 10.64 -3.33
CA SER A 5 0.92 9.38 -4.08
C SER A 5 2.38 9.18 -4.53
N CYS A 6 3.04 10.24 -5.01
CA CYS A 6 4.46 10.19 -5.37
C CYS A 6 5.39 10.02 -4.17
N ILE A 7 5.07 10.60 -3.01
CA ILE A 7 5.88 10.41 -1.78
C ILE A 7 5.85 8.93 -1.36
N LEU A 8 4.70 8.25 -1.44
CA LEU A 8 4.58 6.82 -1.15
C LEU A 8 5.35 5.96 -2.17
N LEU A 9 5.25 6.27 -3.47
CA LEU A 9 6.04 5.62 -4.53
C LEU A 9 7.55 5.83 -4.37
N ILE A 10 7.99 7.03 -3.99
CA ILE A 10 9.42 7.33 -3.77
C ILE A 10 9.95 6.58 -2.55
N ARG A 11 9.13 6.37 -1.50
CA ARG A 11 9.48 5.50 -0.38
C ARG A 11 9.58 4.03 -0.80
N PHE A 12 8.73 3.59 -1.72
CA PHE A 12 8.76 2.24 -2.28
C PHE A 12 9.99 1.97 -3.17
N LEU A 13 10.52 2.99 -3.87
CA LEU A 13 11.50 2.81 -4.96
C LEU A 13 12.90 3.39 -4.73
N SER A 14 13.17 4.25 -3.73
CA SER A 14 14.43 5.04 -3.74
C SER A 14 15.09 5.47 -2.43
N LEU A 15 14.75 4.96 -1.24
CA LEU A 15 15.54 5.28 -0.05
C LEU A 15 16.05 4.04 0.69
N PRO A 16 17.38 3.81 0.75
CA PRO A 16 17.99 2.75 1.56
C PRO A 16 18.11 3.19 3.03
N ALA A 17 17.03 3.73 3.59
CA ALA A 17 17.00 4.20 4.97
C ALA A 17 15.54 4.37 5.44
N TYR A 18 14.91 3.30 5.90
CA TYR A 18 13.88 3.43 6.94
C TYR A 18 13.83 2.13 7.74
N ALA A 19 13.65 2.32 9.05
CA ALA A 19 13.49 1.29 10.05
C ALA A 19 12.58 0.17 9.57
N GLU A 20 12.88 -1.04 10.02
CA GLU A 20 12.04 -2.23 9.89
C GLU A 20 10.65 -1.94 10.52
N GLU A 21 9.78 -1.25 9.79
CA GLU A 21 8.40 -1.08 10.19
C GLU A 21 7.76 -2.48 10.16
N PRO A 22 7.17 -2.95 11.26
CA PRO A 22 6.58 -4.27 11.33
C PRO A 22 5.56 -4.45 10.20
N GLN A 23 5.55 -5.64 9.58
CA GLN A 23 4.70 -5.94 8.41
C GLN A 23 3.23 -5.56 8.62
N GLU A 24 2.71 -5.69 9.85
CA GLU A 24 1.37 -5.24 10.25
C GLU A 24 1.10 -3.77 9.91
N GLN A 25 2.03 -2.86 10.25
CA GLN A 25 1.85 -1.42 9.98
C GLN A 25 1.90 -1.10 8.48
N GLN A 26 2.66 -1.88 7.70
CA GLN A 26 2.68 -1.74 6.25
C GLN A 26 1.35 -2.17 5.63
N VAL A 27 0.77 -3.29 6.10
CA VAL A 27 -0.52 -3.79 5.63
C VAL A 27 -1.65 -2.82 5.97
N GLU A 28 -1.68 -2.29 7.19
CA GLU A 28 -2.69 -1.30 7.60
C GLU A 28 -2.67 -0.02 6.75
N ARG A 29 -1.47 0.49 6.41
CA ARG A 29 -1.39 1.66 5.52
C ARG A 29 -1.91 1.34 4.12
N LEU A 30 -1.53 0.19 3.56
CA LEU A 30 -1.97 -0.21 2.22
C LEU A 30 -3.49 -0.43 2.16
N ILE A 31 -4.09 -0.96 3.22
CA ILE A 31 -5.55 -1.06 3.39
C ILE A 31 -6.23 0.31 3.34
N ARG A 32 -5.60 1.36 3.89
CA ARG A 32 -6.11 2.75 3.78
C ARG A 32 -5.95 3.31 2.38
N GLU A 33 -4.84 3.01 1.71
CA GLU A 33 -4.57 3.45 0.33
C GLU A 33 -5.53 2.81 -0.68
N LEU A 34 -6.04 1.60 -0.41
CA LEU A 34 -7.10 0.98 -1.21
C LEU A 34 -8.44 1.72 -1.17
N GLN A 35 -8.67 2.54 -0.16
CA GLN A 35 -9.88 3.37 -0.06
C GLN A 35 -9.70 4.74 -0.73
N ASP A 36 -8.53 5.01 -1.32
CA ASP A 36 -8.29 6.24 -2.05
C ASP A 36 -9.12 6.24 -3.35
N ALA A 37 -9.66 7.41 -3.70
CA ALA A 37 -10.45 7.58 -4.92
C ALA A 37 -9.59 7.53 -6.20
N ASP A 38 -8.27 7.70 -6.08
CA ASP A 38 -7.34 7.60 -7.19
C ASP A 38 -7.07 6.13 -7.55
N SER A 39 -7.57 5.71 -8.70
CA SER A 39 -7.42 4.35 -9.22
C SER A 39 -5.94 3.93 -9.37
N ASN A 40 -5.03 4.89 -9.53
CA ASN A 40 -3.59 4.61 -9.59
C ASN A 40 -3.03 4.25 -8.21
N VAL A 41 -3.50 4.90 -7.15
CA VAL A 41 -3.13 4.59 -5.76
C VAL A 41 -3.66 3.21 -5.37
N LEU A 42 -4.91 2.91 -5.72
CA LEU A 42 -5.51 1.59 -5.49
C LEU A 42 -4.71 0.47 -6.16
N SER A 43 -4.35 0.64 -7.45
CA SER A 43 -3.59 -0.37 -8.18
C SER A 43 -2.19 -0.62 -7.57
N ILE A 44 -1.54 0.44 -7.08
CA ILE A 44 -0.23 0.31 -6.43
C ILE A 44 -0.37 -0.41 -5.09
N ALA A 45 -1.39 -0.05 -4.30
CA ALA A 45 -1.64 -0.66 -3.01
C ALA A 45 -1.95 -2.17 -3.13
N ALA A 46 -2.78 -2.54 -4.11
CA ALA A 46 -3.06 -3.94 -4.43
C ALA A 46 -1.80 -4.71 -4.84
N GLY A 47 -0.94 -4.11 -5.68
CA GLY A 47 0.33 -4.71 -6.08
C GLY A 47 1.31 -4.88 -4.92
N ALA A 48 1.38 -3.89 -4.02
CA ALA A 48 2.23 -3.94 -2.84
C ALA A 48 1.75 -5.01 -1.84
N LEU A 49 0.44 -5.16 -1.62
CA LEU A 49 -0.14 -6.22 -0.79
C LEU A 49 0.16 -7.61 -1.38
N GLY A 50 0.06 -7.77 -2.71
CA GLY A 50 0.46 -9.00 -3.39
C GLY A 50 1.94 -9.35 -3.21
N ASN A 51 2.83 -8.35 -3.19
CA ASN A 51 4.26 -8.54 -2.92
C ASN A 51 4.57 -8.89 -1.46
N ILE A 52 3.73 -8.48 -0.50
CA ILE A 52 3.86 -8.87 0.91
C ILE A 52 3.50 -10.36 1.10
N GLY A 53 2.52 -10.87 0.34
CA GLY A 53 2.13 -12.27 0.37
C GLY A 53 1.23 -12.62 1.56
N GLU A 54 1.52 -13.71 2.28
CA GLU A 54 0.67 -14.21 3.37
C GLU A 54 0.43 -13.19 4.49
N GLY A 55 1.37 -12.27 4.72
CA GLY A 55 1.21 -11.21 5.72
C GLY A 55 0.11 -10.19 5.39
N ALA A 56 -0.39 -10.17 4.15
CA ALA A 56 -1.39 -9.22 3.66
C ALA A 56 -2.78 -9.83 3.42
N VAL A 57 -3.02 -11.07 3.85
CA VAL A 57 -4.30 -11.78 3.65
C VAL A 57 -5.48 -11.01 4.24
N ASP A 58 -5.26 -10.29 5.34
CA ASP A 58 -6.29 -9.47 5.99
C ASP A 58 -6.76 -8.28 5.14
N ALA A 59 -6.00 -7.90 4.11
CA ALA A 59 -6.37 -6.84 3.16
C ALA A 59 -7.27 -7.31 2.01
N VAL A 60 -7.44 -8.62 1.81
CA VAL A 60 -8.30 -9.20 0.77
C VAL A 60 -9.75 -8.70 0.83
N PRO A 61 -10.45 -8.69 1.99
CA PRO A 61 -11.79 -8.15 2.05
C PRO A 61 -11.86 -6.66 1.69
N THR A 62 -10.85 -5.86 2.04
CA THR A 62 -10.78 -4.45 1.65
C THR A 62 -10.57 -4.28 0.15
N LEU A 63 -9.72 -5.12 -0.47
CA LEU A 63 -9.55 -5.16 -1.93
C LEU A 63 -10.89 -5.42 -2.64
N ILE A 64 -11.69 -6.35 -2.12
CA ILE A 64 -13.01 -6.68 -2.69
C ILE A 64 -13.98 -5.51 -2.55
N GLN A 65 -13.92 -4.75 -1.45
CA GLN A 65 -14.78 -3.57 -1.24
C GLN A 65 -14.38 -2.36 -2.09
N ALA A 66 -13.13 -2.30 -2.53
CA ALA A 66 -12.59 -1.17 -3.30
C ALA A 66 -12.82 -1.31 -4.83
N LEU A 67 -13.21 -2.49 -5.31
CA LEU A 67 -13.62 -2.76 -6.70
C LEU A 67 -15.08 -2.36 -6.94
#